data_AF-A0A8S0GX71-F1
#
_entry.id   AF-A0A8S0GX71-F1
#
_cell.length_a   1.000
_cell.length_b   1.000
_cell.length_c   1.000
_cell.angle_alpha   90.00
_cell.angle_beta   90.00
_cell.angle_gamma   90.00
#
_symmetry.space_group_name_H-M   'P 1'
#
loop_
_entity.id
_entity.type
_entity.pdbx_description
1 polymer ?
#
loop_
_entity_poly.entity_id
_entity_poly.type
_entity_poly.pdbx_seq_one_letter_code
_entity_poly.pdbx_strand_id
1 'polypeptide(L)'
;MVYVTDGKRDGLLRAIEFLYRRAVRIYPIYWVYTSLVLVLYIVAPSMVNSGAPADILASYALWPTENPFLVAVGWTLAHEMYFYIIFCLLFFISDRYLSLFLVAWAVVIFLVGGLYDGDSPVLKVVLSPLTIEFIGGAMLGQLILLRKPLMPMLIAISGLAASLIVLIFAGGWYLEATGTTPSGWWRVLVSGVPAVFIVFFMCSAELAGLKIPKLLTVVGDSSYSIYLSHVLVMSAMGHVWFKIHGYVDISSVVVLPVMVVACIVYGYLSYRFIEKPIISSSKLVGLNKLARA
;
A
#
# COMPACT_ATOMS: atom_id res chain seq x y z
N MET A 1 -9.19 8.54 -2.44
CA MET A 1 -10.07 8.72 -1.25
C MET A 1 -10.86 9.99 -1.36
N VAL A 2 -10.19 11.13 -1.58
CA VAL A 2 -10.81 12.43 -1.89
C VAL A 2 -11.93 12.33 -2.92
N TYR A 3 -11.73 11.60 -4.02
CA TYR A 3 -12.76 11.38 -5.05
C TYR A 3 -14.09 10.77 -4.54
N VAL A 4 -14.02 9.88 -3.54
CA VAL A 4 -15.21 9.17 -3.02
C VAL A 4 -15.93 9.98 -1.92
N THR A 5 -15.20 10.91 -1.29
CA THR A 5 -15.66 11.72 -0.16
C THR A 5 -16.03 13.15 -0.57
N ASP A 6 -15.82 13.51 -1.84
CA ASP A 6 -16.17 14.82 -2.40
C ASP A 6 -17.67 15.12 -2.21
N GLY A 7 -17.98 16.31 -1.69
CA GLY A 7 -19.35 16.76 -1.43
C GLY A 7 -20.13 15.98 -0.35
N LYS A 8 -19.50 15.08 0.42
CA LYS A 8 -20.14 14.23 1.44
C LYS A 8 -19.55 14.45 2.85
N ARG A 9 -19.47 15.71 3.28
CA ARG A 9 -18.84 16.11 4.56
C ARG A 9 -19.87 16.29 5.68
N ASP A 10 -20.49 15.18 6.08
CA ASP A 10 -21.53 15.16 7.12
C ASP A 10 -21.01 14.64 8.48
N GLY A 11 -19.86 15.14 8.93
CA GLY A 11 -19.35 14.92 10.30
C GLY A 11 -19.05 13.46 10.69
N LEU A 12 -19.25 13.13 11.97
CA LEU A 12 -18.77 11.90 12.63
C LEU A 12 -19.31 10.61 12.00
N LEU A 13 -20.58 10.57 11.59
CA LEU A 13 -21.21 9.38 11.02
C LEU A 13 -20.53 8.96 9.71
N ARG A 14 -20.21 9.93 8.83
CA ARG A 14 -19.50 9.66 7.56
C ARG A 14 -18.06 9.22 7.78
N ALA A 15 -17.39 9.79 8.79
CA ALA A 15 -16.05 9.37 9.18
C ALA A 15 -16.04 7.90 9.66
N ILE A 16 -17.00 7.51 10.51
CA ILE A 16 -17.15 6.12 10.97
C ILE A 16 -17.49 5.20 9.79
N GLU A 17 -18.42 5.60 8.92
CA GLU A 17 -18.78 4.84 7.73
C GLU A 17 -17.56 4.62 6.82
N PHE A 18 -16.73 5.65 6.64
CA PHE A 18 -15.50 5.58 5.88
C PHE A 18 -14.51 4.58 6.49
N LEU A 19 -14.19 4.69 7.79
CA LEU A 19 -13.29 3.77 8.48
C LEU A 19 -13.79 2.33 8.41
N TYR A 20 -15.08 2.12 8.67
CA TYR A 20 -15.69 0.80 8.61
C TYR A 20 -15.53 0.16 7.22
N ARG A 21 -15.82 0.91 6.15
CA ARG A 21 -15.65 0.43 4.76
C ARG A 21 -14.21 0.06 4.44
N ARG A 22 -13.22 0.75 5.01
CA ARG A 22 -11.78 0.42 4.85
C ARG A 22 -11.39 -0.79 5.68
N ALA A 23 -11.81 -0.83 6.94
CA ALA A 23 -11.53 -1.93 7.86
C ALA A 23 -12.07 -3.27 7.32
N VAL A 24 -13.32 -3.30 6.85
CA VAL A 24 -13.94 -4.50 6.25
C VAL A 24 -13.24 -4.95 4.97
N ARG A 25 -12.57 -4.05 4.25
CA ARG A 25 -11.78 -4.43 3.08
C ARG A 25 -10.43 -5.02 3.49
N ILE A 26 -9.78 -4.43 4.49
CA ILE A 26 -8.37 -4.72 4.84
C ILE A 26 -8.27 -5.90 5.81
N TYR A 27 -8.91 -5.79 6.97
CA TYR A 27 -8.70 -6.72 8.10
C TYR A 27 -9.11 -8.16 7.81
N PRO A 28 -10.28 -8.47 7.20
CA PRO A 28 -10.71 -9.86 7.09
C PRO A 28 -9.75 -10.75 6.31
N ILE A 29 -9.29 -10.31 5.14
CA ILE A 29 -8.32 -11.06 4.35
C ILE A 29 -6.91 -10.98 4.96
N TYR A 30 -6.54 -9.84 5.55
CA TYR A 30 -5.28 -9.72 6.29
C TYR A 30 -5.19 -10.73 7.44
N TRP A 31 -6.29 -10.95 8.19
CA TRP A 31 -6.35 -11.94 9.25
C TRP A 31 -6.23 -13.37 8.74
N VAL A 32 -6.76 -13.68 7.55
CA VAL A 32 -6.54 -15.00 6.92
C VAL A 32 -5.05 -15.23 6.68
N TYR A 33 -4.36 -14.26 6.07
CA TYR A 33 -2.91 -14.37 5.84
C TYR A 33 -2.11 -14.36 7.13
N THR A 34 -2.48 -13.53 8.10
CA THR A 34 -1.83 -13.47 9.42
C THR A 34 -1.98 -14.79 10.17
N SER A 35 -3.16 -15.42 10.12
CA SER A 35 -3.40 -16.74 10.70
C SER A 35 -2.57 -17.82 10.01
N LEU A 36 -2.52 -17.79 8.67
CA LEU A 36 -1.70 -18.71 7.88
C LEU A 36 -0.21 -18.61 8.26
N VAL A 37 0.31 -17.38 8.36
CA VAL A 37 1.71 -17.14 8.73
C VAL A 37 1.98 -17.44 10.19
N LEU A 38 1.01 -17.22 11.09
CA LEU A 38 1.13 -17.63 12.49
C LEU A 38 1.30 -19.14 12.62
N VAL A 39 0.52 -19.94 11.88
CA VAL A 39 0.68 -21.40 11.85
C VAL A 39 2.08 -21.78 11.36
N LEU A 40 2.56 -21.12 10.30
CA LEU A 40 3.91 -21.34 9.78
C LEU A 40 4.99 -20.96 10.80
N TYR A 41 4.81 -19.84 11.52
CA TYR A 41 5.71 -19.36 12.56
C TYR A 41 5.82 -20.35 13.73
N ILE A 42 4.70 -20.98 14.12
CA ILE A 42 4.69 -21.99 15.19
C ILE A 42 5.39 -23.29 14.74
N VAL A 43 5.13 -23.74 13.50
CA VAL A 43 5.65 -25.03 12.99
C VAL A 43 7.11 -24.92 12.53
N ALA A 44 7.49 -23.79 11.94
CA ALA A 44 8.80 -23.56 11.33
C ALA A 44 9.20 -22.08 11.48
N PRO A 45 9.56 -21.62 12.70
CA PRO A 45 9.82 -20.20 12.98
C PRO A 45 10.92 -19.61 12.09
N SER A 46 11.96 -20.40 11.75
CA SER A 46 13.05 -19.96 10.87
C SER A 46 12.60 -19.56 9.46
N MET A 47 11.40 -19.99 9.03
CA MET A 47 10.82 -19.69 7.73
C MET A 47 10.11 -18.34 7.68
N VAL A 48 9.82 -17.73 8.83
CA VAL A 48 9.07 -16.49 8.95
C VAL A 48 9.98 -15.44 9.58
N ASN A 49 10.24 -14.35 8.84
CA ASN A 49 11.11 -13.25 9.30
C ASN A 49 12.45 -13.74 9.89
N SER A 50 13.02 -14.81 9.30
CA SER A 50 14.26 -15.43 9.76
C SER A 50 14.26 -15.88 11.23
N GLY A 51 13.09 -16.21 11.80
CA GLY A 51 12.94 -16.61 13.20
C GLY A 51 12.94 -15.45 14.19
N ALA A 52 12.87 -14.20 13.72
CA ALA A 52 12.75 -13.04 14.60
C ALA A 52 11.49 -13.13 15.49
N PRO A 53 11.56 -12.65 16.74
CA PRO A 53 10.38 -12.56 17.59
C PRO A 53 9.33 -11.68 16.93
N ALA A 54 8.09 -12.17 16.84
CA ALA A 54 6.97 -11.42 16.28
C ALA A 54 5.97 -11.08 17.38
N ASP A 55 5.43 -9.86 17.35
CA ASP A 55 4.32 -9.48 18.23
C ASP A 55 3.00 -9.89 17.58
N ILE A 56 2.40 -10.96 18.09
CA ILE A 56 1.19 -11.56 17.52
C ILE A 56 0.02 -10.59 17.63
N LEU A 57 -0.19 -9.99 18.81
CA LEU A 57 -1.32 -9.09 19.03
C LEU A 57 -1.19 -7.82 18.20
N ALA A 58 0.00 -7.21 18.19
CA ALA A 58 0.26 -6.05 17.34
C ALA A 58 0.11 -6.40 15.86
N SER A 59 0.50 -7.62 15.44
CA SER A 59 0.29 -8.08 14.08
C SER A 59 -1.19 -8.09 13.69
N TYR A 60 -2.05 -8.76 14.46
CA TYR A 60 -3.49 -8.81 14.16
C TYR A 60 -4.17 -7.43 14.21
N ALA A 61 -3.71 -6.55 15.11
CA ALA A 61 -4.24 -5.21 15.28
C ALA A 61 -3.65 -4.17 14.30
N LEU A 62 -2.65 -4.54 13.48
CA LEU A 62 -1.85 -3.60 12.70
C LEU A 62 -1.29 -2.44 13.56
N TRP A 63 -0.96 -2.75 14.82
CA TRP A 63 -0.47 -1.76 15.78
C TRP A 63 1.04 -1.55 15.63
N PRO A 64 1.56 -0.31 15.64
CA PRO A 64 2.99 -0.06 15.56
C PRO A 64 3.76 -0.76 16.69
N THR A 65 4.76 -1.56 16.32
CA THR A 65 5.61 -2.33 17.23
C THR A 65 7.05 -2.33 16.69
N GLU A 66 8.02 -2.60 17.57
CA GLU A 66 9.44 -2.74 17.18
C GLU A 66 9.71 -4.07 16.49
N ASN A 67 8.93 -5.09 16.84
CA ASN A 67 9.06 -6.43 16.28
C ASN A 67 8.44 -6.50 14.88
N PRO A 68 8.96 -7.35 13.99
CA PRO A 68 8.36 -7.55 12.67
C PRO A 68 6.94 -8.09 12.78
N PHE A 69 6.07 -7.62 11.89
CA PHE A 69 4.75 -8.18 11.68
C PHE A 69 4.87 -9.61 11.15
N LEU A 70 3.94 -10.49 11.56
CA LEU A 70 3.86 -11.86 11.03
C LEU A 70 3.83 -11.87 9.50
N VAL A 71 2.89 -11.14 8.91
CA VAL A 71 2.90 -10.86 7.47
C VAL A 71 3.87 -9.70 7.24
N ALA A 72 4.99 -9.95 6.55
CA ALA A 72 6.09 -9.00 6.39
C ALA A 72 5.65 -7.62 5.84
N VAL A 73 4.59 -7.55 5.04
CA VAL A 73 4.09 -6.28 4.50
C VAL A 73 3.17 -5.51 5.47
N GLY A 74 2.84 -6.09 6.63
CA GLY A 74 1.93 -5.50 7.63
C GLY A 74 2.36 -4.11 8.12
N TRP A 75 3.65 -3.78 8.11
CA TRP A 75 4.13 -2.47 8.52
C TRP A 75 3.59 -1.33 7.64
N THR A 76 3.46 -1.49 6.31
CA THR A 76 2.85 -0.46 5.47
C THR A 76 1.34 -0.37 5.66
N LEU A 77 0.68 -1.49 6.01
CA LEU A 77 -0.75 -1.45 6.36
C LEU A 77 -1.00 -0.69 7.66
N ALA A 78 -0.08 -0.75 8.63
CA ALA A 78 -0.15 0.08 9.84
C ALA A 78 -0.10 1.58 9.48
N HIS A 79 0.81 1.98 8.57
CA HIS A 79 0.81 3.36 8.02
C HIS A 79 -0.49 3.70 7.31
N GLU A 80 -1.06 2.77 6.54
CA GLU A 80 -2.32 2.97 5.82
C GLU A 80 -3.50 3.19 6.79
N MET A 81 -3.58 2.38 7.86
CA MET A 81 -4.60 2.52 8.90
C MET A 81 -4.46 3.84 9.67
N TYR A 82 -3.24 4.25 10.01
CA TYR A 82 -2.97 5.56 10.60
C TYR A 82 -3.41 6.69 9.66
N PHE A 83 -3.05 6.61 8.38
CA PHE A 83 -3.49 7.59 7.39
C PHE A 83 -5.02 7.69 7.34
N TYR A 84 -5.75 6.57 7.35
CA TYR A 84 -7.21 6.58 7.36
C TYR A 84 -7.80 7.28 8.59
N ILE A 85 -7.21 7.09 9.76
CA ILE A 85 -7.65 7.75 11.00
C ILE A 85 -7.48 9.27 10.88
N ILE A 86 -6.32 9.75 10.44
CA ILE A 86 -6.10 11.19 10.26
C ILE A 86 -6.95 11.75 9.11
N PHE A 87 -7.12 10.99 8.03
CA PHE A 87 -7.98 11.35 6.90
C PHE A 87 -9.44 11.54 7.35
N CYS A 88 -9.88 10.91 8.44
CA CYS A 88 -11.22 11.15 8.98
C CYS A 88 -11.43 12.57 9.51
N LEU A 89 -10.36 13.25 9.93
CA LEU A 89 -10.44 14.66 10.35
C LEU A 89 -10.90 15.55 9.19
N LEU A 90 -10.68 15.13 7.94
CA LEU A 90 -11.13 15.86 6.75
C LEU A 90 -12.65 15.94 6.61
N PHE A 91 -13.42 15.03 7.22
CA PHE A 91 -14.88 15.11 7.20
C PHE A 91 -15.43 16.26 8.06
N PHE A 92 -14.61 16.83 8.95
CA PHE A 92 -14.96 17.98 9.80
C PHE A 92 -14.47 19.32 9.23
N ILE A 93 -13.65 19.28 8.18
CA ILE A 93 -13.08 20.46 7.53
C ILE A 93 -13.87 20.73 6.25
N SER A 94 -14.12 21.98 5.87
CA SER A 94 -14.78 22.30 4.59
C SER A 94 -13.85 22.08 3.38
N ASP A 95 -14.40 21.78 2.19
CA ASP A 95 -13.62 21.49 0.97
C ASP A 95 -12.54 22.53 0.64
N ARG A 96 -12.84 23.81 0.87
CA ARG A 96 -11.90 24.93 0.66
C ARG A 96 -10.59 24.85 1.46
N TYR A 97 -10.57 24.16 2.59
CA TYR A 97 -9.39 24.06 3.46
C TYR A 97 -8.68 22.70 3.37
N LEU A 98 -9.16 21.78 2.54
CA LEU A 98 -8.56 20.46 2.39
C LEU A 98 -7.09 20.55 1.95
N SER A 99 -6.80 21.36 0.92
CA SER A 99 -5.42 21.52 0.43
C SER A 99 -4.52 22.16 1.46
N LEU A 100 -5.03 23.16 2.20
CA LEU A 100 -4.29 23.80 3.29
C LEU A 100 -3.96 22.80 4.41
N PHE A 101 -4.93 21.97 4.81
CA PHE A 101 -4.70 20.92 5.81
C PHE A 101 -3.64 19.91 5.34
N LEU A 102 -3.73 19.43 4.09
CA LEU A 102 -2.77 18.47 3.53
C LEU A 102 -1.35 19.05 3.48
N VAL A 103 -1.22 20.32 3.09
CA VAL A 103 0.08 21.02 3.07
C VAL A 103 0.60 21.22 4.49
N ALA A 104 -0.24 21.67 5.42
CA ALA A 104 0.15 21.84 6.83
C ALA A 104 0.62 20.51 7.43
N TRP A 105 -0.08 19.41 7.14
CA TRP A 105 0.31 18.08 7.59
C TRP A 105 1.65 17.64 6.98
N ALA A 106 1.86 17.86 5.68
CA ALA A 106 3.14 17.56 5.02
C ALA A 106 4.29 18.37 5.64
N VAL A 107 4.07 19.65 5.96
CA VAL A 107 5.06 20.51 6.64
C VAL A 107 5.39 19.97 8.03
N VAL A 108 4.39 19.51 8.80
CA VAL A 108 4.63 18.88 10.10
C VAL A 108 5.48 17.62 9.96
N ILE A 109 5.18 16.76 8.99
CA ILE A 109 5.99 15.54 8.74
C ILE A 109 7.43 15.92 8.36
N PHE A 110 7.62 16.94 7.51
CA PHE A 110 8.94 17.38 7.09
C PHE A 110 9.76 17.98 8.25
N LEU A 111 9.17 18.91 9.01
CA LEU A 111 9.88 19.61 10.09
C LEU A 111 10.06 18.74 11.33
N VAL A 112 9.00 18.08 11.79
CA VAL A 112 9.03 17.31 13.05
C VAL A 112 9.58 15.91 12.80
N GLY A 113 9.13 15.23 11.74
CA GLY A 113 9.59 13.88 11.43
C GLY A 113 11.04 13.83 10.97
N GLY A 114 11.57 14.90 10.36
CA GLY A 114 12.99 15.01 10.02
C GLY A 114 13.90 15.20 11.24
N LEU A 115 13.38 15.70 12.35
CA LEU A 115 14.14 16.00 13.58
C LEU A 115 13.92 14.97 14.69
N TYR A 116 12.90 14.11 14.56
CA TYR A 116 12.54 13.13 15.58
C TYR A 116 13.46 11.91 15.54
N ASP A 117 14.19 11.66 16.63
CA ASP A 117 15.10 10.53 16.82
C ASP A 117 14.64 9.53 17.89
N GLY A 118 13.47 9.77 18.50
CA GLY A 118 12.99 8.96 19.63
C GLY A 118 12.54 7.54 19.24
N ASP A 119 12.48 6.66 20.24
CA ASP A 119 12.27 5.23 19.99
C ASP A 119 10.83 4.78 19.82
N SER A 120 9.85 5.60 20.23
CA SER A 120 8.44 5.22 20.19
C SER A 120 7.98 4.70 18.82
N PRO A 121 7.52 3.44 18.70
CA PRO A 121 7.05 2.86 17.43
C PRO A 121 5.88 3.61 16.83
N VAL A 122 4.99 4.12 17.68
CA VAL A 122 3.83 4.91 17.27
C VAL A 122 4.29 6.22 16.62
N LEU A 123 5.23 6.94 17.25
CA LEU A 123 5.73 8.20 16.69
C LEU A 123 6.51 7.97 15.38
N LYS A 124 7.26 6.87 15.27
CA LYS A 124 7.92 6.46 14.01
C LYS A 124 6.93 6.26 12.86
N VAL A 125 5.71 5.76 13.15
CA VAL A 125 4.63 5.64 12.15
C VAL A 125 3.96 6.99 11.86
N VAL A 126 3.62 7.74 12.90
CA VAL A 126 2.92 9.04 12.86
C VAL A 126 3.71 10.08 12.07
N LEU A 127 5.02 10.15 12.30
CA LEU A 127 5.94 11.13 11.73
C LEU A 127 6.67 10.59 10.49
N SER A 128 6.23 9.44 9.98
CA SER A 128 6.92 8.77 8.87
C SER A 128 6.85 9.57 7.56
N PRO A 129 7.96 9.65 6.80
CA PRO A 129 7.97 10.22 5.45
C PRO A 129 6.98 9.55 4.49
N LEU A 130 6.62 8.28 4.73
CA LEU A 130 5.60 7.55 3.97
C LEU A 130 4.26 8.29 3.90
N THR A 131 3.93 9.09 4.92
CA THR A 131 2.72 9.91 4.94
C THR A 131 2.62 10.83 3.73
N ILE A 132 3.76 11.30 3.21
CA ILE A 132 3.84 12.19 2.04
C ILE A 132 3.31 11.48 0.77
N GLU A 133 3.48 10.17 0.64
CA GLU A 133 2.95 9.39 -0.50
C GLU A 133 1.42 9.43 -0.52
N PHE A 134 0.80 9.25 0.66
CA PHE A 134 -0.64 9.32 0.81
C PHE A 134 -1.19 10.74 0.59
N ILE A 135 -0.47 11.76 1.09
CA ILE A 135 -0.81 13.17 0.85
C ILE A 135 -0.74 13.49 -0.64
N GLY A 136 0.32 13.06 -1.33
CA GLY A 136 0.48 13.22 -2.78
C GLY A 136 -0.68 12.60 -3.55
N GLY A 137 -1.10 11.39 -3.20
CA GLY A 137 -2.29 10.76 -3.76
C GLY A 137 -3.60 11.51 -3.47
N ALA A 138 -3.75 12.11 -2.28
CA ALA A 138 -4.91 12.92 -1.94
C ALA A 138 -4.97 14.23 -2.73
N MET A 139 -3.85 14.95 -2.83
CA MET A 139 -3.73 16.17 -3.62
C MET A 139 -3.97 15.90 -5.11
N LEU A 140 -3.42 14.81 -5.64
CA LEU A 140 -3.69 14.35 -7.01
C LEU A 140 -5.19 14.09 -7.24
N GLY A 141 -5.86 13.49 -6.26
CA GLY A 141 -7.32 13.30 -6.29
C GLY A 141 -8.10 14.61 -6.39
N GLN A 142 -7.69 15.66 -5.66
CA GLN A 142 -8.30 16.99 -5.81
C GLN A 142 -8.07 17.57 -7.20
N LEU A 143 -6.84 17.47 -7.72
CA LEU A 143 -6.49 17.99 -9.03
C LEU A 143 -7.33 17.36 -10.15
N ILE A 144 -7.54 16.04 -10.09
CA ILE A 144 -8.38 15.30 -11.04
C ILE A 144 -9.85 15.74 -10.95
N LEU A 145 -10.36 15.99 -9.73
CA LEU A 145 -11.75 16.44 -9.52
C LEU A 145 -12.03 17.81 -10.13
N LEU A 146 -11.03 18.68 -10.26
CA LEU A 146 -11.20 19.99 -10.88
C LEU A 146 -11.57 19.90 -12.37
N ARG A 147 -11.42 18.72 -13.01
CA ARG A 147 -11.74 18.43 -14.43
C ARG A 147 -11.20 19.43 -15.45
N LYS A 148 -10.22 20.24 -15.05
CA LYS A 148 -9.45 21.08 -15.96
C LYS A 148 -8.60 20.15 -16.84
N PRO A 149 -8.23 20.56 -18.07
CA PRO A 149 -7.24 19.82 -18.82
C PRO A 149 -6.00 19.68 -17.93
N LEU A 150 -5.80 18.47 -17.41
CA LEU A 150 -4.58 18.12 -16.72
C LEU A 150 -3.44 18.37 -17.71
N MET A 151 -2.29 18.81 -17.19
CA MET A 151 -1.10 19.19 -17.97
C MET A 151 -0.96 18.41 -19.29
N PRO A 152 -0.47 19.05 -20.38
CA PRO A 152 -0.34 18.41 -21.69
C PRO A 152 0.17 16.97 -21.57
N MET A 153 -0.45 16.02 -22.28
CA MET A 153 -0.12 14.59 -22.21
C MET A 153 1.39 14.31 -22.33
N LEU A 154 2.12 15.19 -23.02
CA LEU A 154 3.58 15.19 -23.10
C LEU A 154 4.28 15.26 -21.72
N ILE A 155 3.77 16.06 -20.79
CA ILE A 155 4.32 16.20 -19.42
C ILE A 155 3.99 14.97 -18.58
N ALA A 156 2.82 14.36 -18.79
CA ALA A 156 2.46 13.12 -18.13
C ALA A 156 3.35 11.96 -18.63
N ILE A 157 3.63 11.90 -19.94
CA ILE A 157 4.54 10.92 -20.55
C ILE A 157 5.98 11.15 -20.08
N SER A 158 6.46 12.39 -20.07
CA SER A 158 7.82 12.69 -19.59
C SER A 158 7.97 12.39 -18.10
N GLY A 159 6.94 12.66 -17.29
CA GLY A 159 6.86 12.27 -15.88
C GLY A 159 6.91 10.76 -15.70
N LEU A 160 6.18 9.98 -16.52
CA LEU A 160 6.24 8.51 -16.51
C LEU A 160 7.63 8.00 -16.90
N ALA A 161 8.21 8.53 -17.98
CA ALA A 161 9.54 8.12 -18.45
C ALA A 161 10.61 8.39 -17.38
N ALA A 162 10.61 9.59 -16.78
CA ALA A 162 11.50 9.94 -15.69
C ALA A 162 11.29 9.03 -14.46
N SER A 163 10.04 8.70 -14.14
CA SER A 163 9.68 7.80 -13.04
C SER A 163 10.24 6.39 -13.25
N LEU A 164 10.11 5.85 -14.46
CA LEU A 164 10.66 4.53 -14.81
C LEU A 164 12.20 4.53 -14.76
N ILE A 165 12.84 5.60 -15.22
CA ILE A 165 14.30 5.75 -15.13
C ILE A 165 14.74 5.78 -13.66
N VAL A 166 14.10 6.57 -12.81
CA VAL A 166 14.42 6.62 -11.37
C VAL A 166 14.23 5.25 -10.71
N LEU A 167 13.13 4.55 -11.00
CA LEU A 167 12.87 3.22 -10.44
C LEU A 167 13.92 2.17 -10.85
N ILE A 168 14.34 2.18 -12.12
CA ILE A 168 15.31 1.22 -12.66
C ILE A 168 16.72 1.52 -12.14
N PHE A 169 17.13 2.79 -12.17
CA PHE A 169 18.53 3.16 -11.93
C PHE A 169 18.81 3.58 -10.49
N ALA A 170 17.95 4.38 -9.86
CA ALA A 170 18.23 4.92 -8.52
C ALA A 170 18.06 3.85 -7.42
N GLY A 171 17.11 2.92 -7.60
CA GLY A 171 16.92 1.80 -6.68
C GLY A 171 18.09 0.81 -6.71
N GLY A 172 18.52 0.43 -7.92
CA GLY A 172 19.68 -0.45 -8.11
C GLY A 172 20.97 0.19 -7.62
N TRP A 173 21.21 1.46 -7.97
CA TRP A 173 22.38 2.20 -7.50
C TRP A 173 22.43 2.34 -5.98
N TYR A 174 21.29 2.65 -5.33
CA TYR A 174 21.27 2.77 -3.87
C TYR A 174 21.57 1.45 -3.17
N LEU A 175 21.03 0.34 -3.69
CA LEU A 175 21.33 -1.00 -3.18
C LEU A 175 22.80 -1.36 -3.36
N GLU A 176 23.38 -1.05 -4.52
CA GLU A 176 24.80 -1.27 -4.80
C GLU A 176 25.70 -0.40 -3.91
N ALA A 177 25.35 0.87 -3.73
CA ALA A 177 26.14 1.82 -2.95
C ALA A 177 26.06 1.60 -1.44
N THR A 178 24.91 1.16 -0.91
CA THR A 178 24.67 1.07 0.54
C THR A 178 24.51 -0.36 1.07
N GLY A 179 24.33 -1.34 0.19
CA GLY A 179 23.95 -2.71 0.56
C GLY A 179 22.53 -2.84 1.14
N THR A 180 21.73 -1.76 1.12
CA THR A 180 20.39 -1.72 1.72
C THR A 180 19.34 -1.21 0.73
N THR A 181 18.07 -1.52 0.96
CA THR A 181 16.98 -0.95 0.18
C THR A 181 16.66 0.48 0.65
N PRO A 182 16.21 1.37 -0.25
CA PRO A 182 15.76 2.71 0.11
C PRO A 182 14.78 2.73 1.28
N SER A 183 15.06 3.56 2.29
CA SER A 183 14.20 3.77 3.45
C SER A 183 13.96 5.27 3.71
N GLY A 184 12.99 5.59 4.57
CA GLY A 184 12.66 6.97 4.94
C GLY A 184 12.42 7.89 3.73
N TRP A 185 13.03 9.07 3.74
CA TRP A 185 12.93 10.05 2.64
C TRP A 185 13.48 9.54 1.31
N TRP A 186 14.51 8.70 1.33
CA TRP A 186 15.06 8.14 0.10
C TRP A 186 14.05 7.23 -0.60
N ARG A 187 13.31 6.44 0.17
CA ARG A 187 12.19 5.63 -0.36
C ARG A 187 11.09 6.51 -0.96
N VAL A 188 10.75 7.63 -0.32
CA VAL A 188 9.75 8.57 -0.85
C VAL A 188 10.21 9.16 -2.18
N LEU A 189 11.50 9.50 -2.33
CA LEU A 189 12.05 10.04 -3.57
C LEU A 189 12.13 8.99 -4.68
N VAL A 190 12.62 7.79 -4.39
CA VAL A 190 12.87 6.74 -5.38
C VAL A 190 11.60 5.97 -5.75
N SER A 191 10.62 5.85 -4.85
CA SER A 191 9.39 5.09 -5.08
C SER A 191 8.13 5.94 -5.00
N GLY A 192 8.01 6.80 -4.00
CA GLY A 192 6.82 7.61 -3.75
C GLY A 192 6.53 8.63 -4.86
N VAL A 193 7.53 9.45 -5.22
CA VAL A 193 7.40 10.46 -6.28
C VAL A 193 7.08 9.79 -7.63
N PRO A 194 7.82 8.77 -8.08
CA PRO A 194 7.44 7.99 -9.26
C PRO A 194 6.02 7.44 -9.23
N ALA A 195 5.55 6.91 -8.09
CA ALA A 195 4.20 6.39 -7.96
C ALA A 195 3.13 7.48 -8.20
N VAL A 196 3.31 8.69 -7.68
CA VAL A 196 2.40 9.81 -7.91
C VAL A 196 2.32 10.17 -9.39
N PHE A 197 3.46 10.23 -10.09
CA PHE A 197 3.50 10.53 -11.53
C PHE A 197 2.88 9.42 -12.37
N ILE A 198 3.10 8.15 -12.02
CA ILE A 198 2.47 7.01 -12.70
C ILE A 198 0.94 7.10 -12.58
N VAL A 199 0.41 7.35 -11.37
CA VAL A 199 -1.03 7.50 -11.16
C VAL A 199 -1.57 8.73 -11.91
N PHE A 200 -0.84 9.86 -11.87
CA PHE A 200 -1.22 11.06 -12.62
C PHE A 200 -1.30 10.81 -14.12
N PHE A 201 -0.32 10.11 -14.69
CA PHE A 201 -0.32 9.73 -16.09
C PHE A 201 -1.52 8.84 -16.43
N MET A 202 -1.74 7.77 -15.67
CA MET A 202 -2.84 6.84 -15.93
C MET A 202 -4.21 7.52 -15.87
N CYS A 203 -4.45 8.37 -14.86
CA CYS A 203 -5.70 9.12 -14.75
C CYS A 203 -5.86 10.14 -15.88
N SER A 204 -4.79 10.84 -16.26
CA SER A 204 -4.83 11.82 -17.36
C SER A 204 -5.08 11.14 -18.70
N ALA A 205 -4.46 9.99 -18.93
CA ALA A 205 -4.65 9.20 -20.14
C ALA A 205 -6.08 8.65 -20.24
N GLU A 206 -6.63 8.14 -19.13
CA GLU A 206 -8.04 7.69 -19.07
C GLU A 206 -9.02 8.83 -19.37
N LEU A 207 -8.80 10.03 -18.79
CA LEU A 207 -9.58 11.23 -19.09
C LEU A 207 -9.47 11.68 -20.56
N ALA A 208 -8.32 11.42 -21.19
CA ALA A 208 -8.10 11.66 -22.61
C ALA A 208 -8.67 10.56 -23.52
N GLY A 209 -9.33 9.54 -22.95
CA GLY A 209 -10.01 8.47 -23.70
C GLY A 209 -9.21 7.18 -23.86
N LEU A 210 -8.05 7.04 -23.22
CA LEU A 210 -7.32 5.77 -23.21
C LEU A 210 -8.14 4.69 -22.50
N LYS A 211 -8.42 3.59 -23.20
CA LYS A 211 -9.09 2.42 -22.62
C LYS A 211 -8.05 1.49 -22.00
N ILE A 212 -8.16 1.27 -20.69
CA ILE A 212 -7.28 0.35 -19.98
C ILE A 212 -7.60 -1.11 -20.40
N PRO A 213 -6.60 -1.91 -20.81
CA PRO A 213 -6.78 -3.33 -21.11
C PRO A 213 -7.39 -4.11 -19.94
N LYS A 214 -8.31 -5.03 -20.25
CA LYS A 214 -8.99 -5.86 -19.23
C LYS A 214 -8.01 -6.61 -18.33
N LEU A 215 -6.89 -7.09 -18.86
CA LEU A 215 -5.88 -7.80 -18.08
C LEU A 215 -5.29 -6.91 -16.98
N LEU A 216 -4.96 -5.66 -17.30
CA LEU A 216 -4.44 -4.69 -16.31
C LEU A 216 -5.49 -4.35 -15.26
N THR A 217 -6.76 -4.24 -15.65
CA THR A 217 -7.86 -4.06 -14.70
C THR A 217 -7.99 -5.26 -13.75
N VAL A 218 -7.90 -6.49 -14.25
CA VAL A 218 -7.98 -7.71 -13.42
C VAL A 218 -6.82 -7.81 -12.43
N VAL A 219 -5.60 -7.48 -12.87
CA VAL A 219 -4.42 -7.42 -11.97
C VAL A 219 -4.60 -6.31 -10.93
N GLY A 220 -5.12 -5.14 -11.35
CA GLY A 220 -5.44 -4.04 -10.44
C GLY A 220 -6.50 -4.41 -9.40
N ASP A 221 -7.56 -5.09 -9.80
CA ASP A 221 -8.65 -5.55 -8.91
C ASP A 221 -8.15 -6.57 -7.87
N SER A 222 -7.16 -7.40 -8.24
CA SER A 222 -6.55 -8.40 -7.37
C SER A 222 -5.28 -7.92 -6.64
N SER A 223 -4.93 -6.64 -6.79
CA SER A 223 -3.67 -6.06 -6.28
C SER A 223 -3.49 -6.24 -4.77
N TYR A 224 -4.58 -6.21 -3.99
CA TYR A 224 -4.48 -6.38 -2.54
C TYR A 224 -4.12 -7.81 -2.12
N SER A 225 -4.75 -8.83 -2.73
CA SER A 225 -4.35 -10.22 -2.55
C SER A 225 -2.92 -10.50 -3.05
N ILE A 226 -2.51 -9.93 -4.19
CA ILE A 226 -1.12 -10.02 -4.66
C ILE A 226 -0.18 -9.43 -3.61
N TYR A 227 -0.47 -8.23 -3.12
CA TYR A 227 0.31 -7.55 -2.11
C TYR A 227 0.41 -8.33 -0.78
N LEU A 228 -0.64 -8.99 -0.29
CA LEU A 228 -0.55 -9.79 0.93
C LEU A 228 0.26 -11.08 0.75
N SER A 229 0.16 -11.67 -0.45
CA SER A 229 0.68 -13.01 -0.73
C SER A 229 2.11 -13.04 -1.29
N HIS A 230 2.57 -11.99 -1.97
CA HIS A 230 3.78 -12.06 -2.80
C HIS A 230 5.03 -12.49 -2.00
N VAL A 231 5.25 -11.99 -0.78
CA VAL A 231 6.40 -12.41 0.05
C VAL A 231 6.32 -13.90 0.39
N LEU A 232 5.13 -14.42 0.68
CA LEU A 232 4.92 -15.84 1.00
C LEU A 232 5.15 -16.71 -0.23
N VAL A 233 4.64 -16.29 -1.38
CA VAL A 233 4.83 -17.00 -2.65
C VAL A 233 6.31 -17.01 -3.04
N MET A 234 6.98 -15.85 -2.98
CA MET A 234 8.42 -15.75 -3.28
C MET A 234 9.26 -16.59 -2.32
N SER A 235 8.97 -16.56 -1.02
CA SER A 235 9.66 -17.39 -0.02
C SER A 235 9.46 -18.88 -0.31
N ALA A 236 8.21 -19.33 -0.48
CA ALA A 236 7.89 -20.72 -0.77
C ALA A 236 8.59 -21.21 -2.05
N MET A 237 8.57 -20.41 -3.12
CA MET A 237 9.26 -20.72 -4.36
C MET A 237 10.77 -20.77 -4.18
N GLY A 238 11.37 -19.83 -3.45
CA GLY A 238 12.79 -19.83 -3.14
C GLY A 238 13.24 -21.10 -2.40
N HIS A 239 12.44 -21.55 -1.44
CA HIS A 239 12.73 -22.80 -0.71
C HIS A 239 12.54 -24.06 -1.56
N VAL A 240 11.49 -24.12 -2.37
CA VAL A 240 11.27 -25.23 -3.32
C VAL A 240 12.42 -25.29 -4.32
N TRP A 241 12.82 -24.15 -4.86
CA TRP A 241 13.93 -24.02 -5.79
C TRP A 241 15.23 -24.53 -5.21
N PHE A 242 15.58 -24.04 -4.01
CA PHE A 242 16.77 -24.46 -3.29
C PHE A 242 16.79 -25.98 -3.02
N LYS A 243 15.64 -26.58 -2.68
CA LYS A 243 15.54 -28.02 -2.47
C LYS A 243 15.72 -28.85 -3.75
N ILE A 244 15.24 -28.37 -4.90
CA ILE A 244 15.29 -29.13 -6.16
C ILE A 244 16.66 -28.99 -6.83
N HIS A 245 17.20 -27.77 -6.87
CA HIS A 245 18.40 -27.47 -7.65
C HIS A 245 19.64 -27.23 -6.78
N GLY A 246 19.49 -26.94 -5.49
CA GLY A 246 20.57 -26.42 -4.66
C GLY A 246 20.89 -24.95 -4.99
N TYR A 247 22.10 -24.50 -4.67
CA TYR A 247 22.62 -23.20 -5.13
C TYR A 247 23.07 -23.31 -6.60
N VAL A 248 22.11 -23.34 -7.52
CA VAL A 248 22.41 -23.15 -8.95
C VAL A 248 22.19 -21.69 -9.28
N ASP A 249 23.24 -21.06 -9.81
CA ASP A 249 23.23 -19.67 -10.26
C ASP A 249 22.46 -19.57 -11.59
N ILE A 250 21.14 -19.67 -11.48
CA ILE A 250 20.24 -19.45 -12.61
C ILE A 250 20.05 -17.95 -12.75
N SER A 251 20.30 -17.45 -13.96
CA SER A 251 20.19 -16.03 -14.28
C SER A 251 18.89 -15.44 -13.73
N SER A 252 19.02 -14.32 -13.00
CA SER A 252 17.88 -13.57 -12.46
C SER A 252 16.88 -13.17 -13.54
N VAL A 253 17.31 -13.12 -14.81
CA VAL A 253 16.47 -12.86 -15.99
C VAL A 253 15.38 -13.92 -16.18
N VAL A 254 15.61 -15.16 -15.75
CA VAL A 254 14.63 -16.26 -15.85
C VAL A 254 13.80 -16.38 -14.57
N VAL A 255 14.46 -16.29 -13.41
CA VAL A 255 13.79 -16.49 -12.11
C VAL A 255 12.78 -15.37 -11.82
N LEU A 256 13.13 -14.12 -12.10
CA LEU A 256 12.28 -12.97 -11.78
C LEU A 256 10.94 -13.01 -12.52
N PRO A 257 10.86 -13.19 -13.86
CA PRO A 257 9.57 -13.30 -14.54
C PRO A 257 8.72 -14.45 -14.02
N VAL A 258 9.32 -15.60 -13.72
CA VAL A 258 8.61 -16.76 -13.19
C VAL A 258 8.00 -16.45 -11.82
N MET A 259 8.76 -15.82 -10.92
CA MET A 259 8.26 -15.38 -9.61
C MET A 259 7.15 -14.34 -9.74
N VAL A 260 7.29 -13.36 -10.64
CA VAL A 260 6.27 -12.33 -10.88
C VAL A 260 4.97 -12.97 -11.38
N VAL A 261 5.06 -13.86 -12.37
CA VAL A 261 3.89 -14.58 -12.89
C VAL A 261 3.24 -15.41 -11.80
N ALA A 262 4.02 -16.14 -10.99
CA ALA A 262 3.50 -16.93 -9.89
C ALA A 262 2.78 -16.07 -8.84
N CYS A 263 3.33 -14.91 -8.48
CA CYS A 263 2.70 -13.96 -7.56
C CYS A 263 1.37 -13.42 -8.11
N ILE A 264 1.33 -13.07 -9.40
CA ILE A 264 0.10 -12.59 -10.06
C ILE A 264 -0.95 -13.71 -10.10
N VAL A 265 -0.58 -14.92 -10.51
CA VAL A 265 -1.49 -16.06 -10.61
C VAL A 265 -2.05 -16.41 -9.23
N TYR A 266 -1.19 -16.60 -8.23
CA TYR A 266 -1.62 -16.92 -6.87
C TYR A 266 -2.49 -15.80 -6.28
N GLY A 267 -2.06 -14.55 -6.40
CA GLY A 267 -2.81 -13.40 -5.90
C GLY A 267 -4.18 -13.27 -6.57
N TYR A 268 -4.29 -13.55 -7.87
CA TYR A 268 -5.59 -13.59 -8.56
C TYR A 268 -6.49 -14.73 -8.05
N LEU A 269 -5.94 -15.93 -7.82
CA LEU A 269 -6.70 -17.04 -7.26
C LEU A 269 -7.18 -16.71 -5.84
N SER A 270 -6.31 -16.20 -4.97
CA SER A 270 -6.67 -15.69 -3.64
C SER A 270 -7.78 -14.64 -3.72
N TYR A 271 -7.66 -13.68 -4.64
CA TYR A 271 -8.68 -12.65 -4.84
C TYR A 271 -10.04 -13.26 -5.19
N ARG A 272 -10.06 -14.20 -6.15
CA ARG A 272 -11.29 -14.80 -6.67
C ARG A 272 -12.00 -15.70 -5.65
N PHE A 273 -11.24 -16.47 -4.87
CA PHE A 273 -11.76 -17.53 -4.02
C PHE A 273 -11.80 -17.19 -2.53
N ILE A 274 -11.01 -16.21 -2.07
CA ILE A 274 -10.92 -15.84 -0.65
C ILE A 274 -11.38 -14.39 -0.44
N GLU A 275 -10.70 -13.42 -1.05
CA GLU A 275 -10.97 -12.00 -0.81
C GLU A 275 -12.40 -11.62 -1.24
N LYS A 276 -12.78 -11.92 -2.49
CA LYS A 276 -14.08 -11.51 -3.05
C LYS A 276 -15.28 -12.10 -2.28
N PRO A 277 -15.30 -13.41 -1.94
CA PRO A 277 -16.36 -13.99 -1.10
C PRO A 277 -16.44 -13.39 0.31
N ILE A 278 -15.31 -13.11 0.95
CA ILE A 278 -15.26 -12.50 2.29
C ILE A 278 -15.82 -11.08 2.26
N ILE A 279 -15.42 -10.27 1.27
CA ILE A 279 -15.89 -8.90 1.12
C ILE A 279 -17.40 -8.87 0.81
N SER A 280 -17.91 -9.75 -0.05
CA SER A 280 -19.34 -9.80 -0.36
C SER A 280 -20.18 -10.12 0.87
N SER A 281 -19.71 -11.06 1.70
CA SER A 281 -20.40 -11.46 2.93
C SER A 281 -20.39 -10.33 3.97
N SER A 282 -19.29 -9.61 4.09
CA SER A 282 -19.13 -8.53 5.07
C SER A 282 -19.93 -7.27 4.75
N LYS A 283 -20.14 -6.96 3.45
CA LYS A 283 -20.98 -5.84 3.00
C LYS A 283 -22.46 -6.02 3.36
N LEU A 284 -22.97 -7.26 3.32
CA LEU A 284 -24.35 -7.60 3.69
C LEU A 284 -24.64 -7.37 5.18
N VAL A 285 -23.63 -7.57 6.04
CA VAL A 285 -23.77 -7.39 7.50
C VAL A 285 -23.63 -5.91 7.91
N GLY A 286 -22.74 -5.16 7.27
CA GLY A 286 -22.45 -3.77 7.62
C GLY A 286 -23.52 -2.75 7.22
N LEU A 287 -24.06 -2.86 6.00
CA LEU A 287 -25.10 -1.93 5.51
C LEU A 287 -26.42 -2.10 6.26
N ASN A 288 -26.78 -3.32 6.65
CA ASN A 288 -28.01 -3.60 7.39
C ASN A 288 -27.97 -3.13 8.85
N LYS A 289 -26.78 -3.01 9.46
CA LYS A 289 -26.63 -2.49 10.83
C LYS A 289 -26.58 -0.97 10.89
N LEU A 290 -25.89 -0.33 9.96
CA LEU A 290 -25.80 1.15 9.89
C LEU A 290 -27.10 1.79 9.39
N ALA A 291 -27.94 1.08 8.63
CA ALA A 291 -29.27 1.56 8.24
C ALA A 291 -30.34 1.42 9.34
N ARG A 292 -30.01 0.73 10.45
CA ARG A 292 -30.91 0.50 11.59
C ARG A 292 -30.51 1.30 12.85
N ALA A 293 -29.40 2.04 12.79
CA ALA A 293 -28.90 2.91 13.86
C ALA A 293 -29.11 4.37 13.47
#